data_AF-A0AAJ3PZ60-F1
#
_entry.id   AF-A0AAJ3PZ60-F1
#
_cell.length_a   1.000
_cell.length_b   1.000
_cell.length_c   1.000
_cell.angle_alpha   90.00
_cell.angle_beta   90.00
_cell.angle_gamma   90.00
#
_symmetry.space_group_name_H-M   'P 1'
#
loop_
_entity.id
_entity.type
_entity.pdbx_description
1 polymer ?
#
loop_
_entity_poly.entity_id
_entity_poly.type
_entity_poly.pdbx_seq_one_letter_code
_entity_poly.pdbx_strand_id
1 'polypeptide(L)'
;MRTLAAAFSALVIPTLAGCTTTSGGITTENRSLTAVSAERTRLGQTWHLKADCSQSTRPNVRTLSPPAHGKLEIVPEEIVANSKKFPKCAGVKAPGMIVYYTSAAGYIGPDKATYRESYGDGVVRDVIFGLNVVK
;
A
#
# COMPACT_ATOMS: atom_id res chain seq x y z
N MET A 1 30.72 -6.79 -51.97
CA MET A 1 30.44 -7.55 -50.74
C MET A 1 29.35 -6.81 -49.97
N ARG A 2 28.20 -7.45 -49.75
CA ARG A 2 27.00 -6.87 -49.12
C ARG A 2 27.06 -7.10 -47.62
N THR A 3 27.13 -6.04 -46.81
CA THR A 3 26.98 -6.14 -45.35
C THR A 3 25.53 -5.92 -44.97
N LEU A 4 24.88 -6.99 -44.51
CA LEU A 4 23.57 -6.97 -43.87
C LEU A 4 23.73 -6.44 -42.44
N ALA A 5 23.18 -5.26 -42.14
CA ALA A 5 23.07 -4.76 -40.79
C ALA A 5 21.81 -5.38 -40.14
N ALA A 6 22.02 -6.22 -39.13
CA ALA A 6 20.95 -6.83 -38.34
C ALA A 6 20.31 -5.78 -37.42
N ALA A 7 19.00 -5.56 -37.58
CA ALA A 7 18.21 -4.73 -36.68
C ALA A 7 17.91 -5.50 -35.38
N PHE A 8 18.61 -5.14 -34.30
CA PHE A 8 18.25 -5.57 -32.95
C PHE A 8 17.07 -4.73 -32.46
N SER A 9 15.85 -5.24 -32.62
CA SER A 9 14.66 -4.70 -31.95
C SER A 9 14.74 -5.01 -30.46
N ALA A 10 15.12 -4.02 -29.65
CA ALA A 10 15.06 -4.10 -28.20
C ALA A 10 13.60 -4.07 -27.73
N LEU A 11 13.08 -5.22 -27.29
CA LEU A 11 11.78 -5.33 -26.64
C LEU A 11 11.88 -4.66 -25.26
N VAL A 12 11.31 -3.46 -25.12
CA VAL A 12 11.22 -2.77 -23.82
C VAL A 12 10.19 -3.52 -22.98
N ILE A 13 10.64 -4.27 -21.98
CA ILE A 13 9.78 -4.94 -21.00
C ILE A 13 9.30 -3.87 -20.02
N PRO A 14 7.99 -3.55 -19.94
CA PRO A 14 7.48 -2.63 -18.94
C PRO A 14 7.56 -3.33 -17.58
N THR A 15 8.54 -2.95 -16.77
CA THR A 15 8.55 -3.29 -15.36
C THR A 15 7.40 -2.52 -14.70
N LEU A 16 6.48 -3.23 -14.04
CA LEU A 16 5.41 -2.60 -13.26
C LEU A 16 6.04 -1.89 -12.05
N ALA A 17 6.54 -0.67 -12.27
CA ALA A 17 6.95 0.23 -11.22
C ALA A 17 5.69 0.87 -10.62
N GLY A 18 5.50 0.74 -9.31
CA GLY A 18 4.49 1.52 -8.60
C GLY A 18 4.84 3.01 -8.68
N CYS A 19 4.10 3.78 -9.48
CA CYS A 19 4.30 5.22 -9.56
C CYS A 19 3.96 5.86 -8.21
N THR A 20 4.95 6.55 -7.63
CA THR A 20 4.75 7.42 -6.48
C THR A 20 4.80 8.87 -6.95
N THR A 21 3.81 9.69 -6.60
CA THR A 21 3.75 11.10 -7.00
C THR A 21 3.63 11.96 -5.75
N THR A 22 4.46 13.00 -5.64
CA THR A 22 4.35 13.96 -4.53
C THR A 22 3.80 15.27 -5.06
N SER A 23 2.69 15.75 -4.49
CA SER A 23 2.07 17.04 -4.81
C SER A 23 1.54 17.67 -3.53
N GLY A 24 1.77 18.98 -3.34
CA GLY A 24 1.29 19.70 -2.16
C GLY A 24 1.75 19.11 -0.82
N GLY A 25 2.92 18.46 -0.78
CA GLY A 25 3.44 17.78 0.41
C GLY A 25 2.81 16.43 0.74
N ILE A 26 1.92 15.92 -0.13
CA ILE A 26 1.29 14.61 0.01
C ILE A 26 1.90 13.65 -1.00
N THR A 27 2.40 12.51 -0.51
CA THR A 27 2.88 11.43 -1.36
C THR A 27 1.73 10.48 -1.69
N THR A 28 1.44 10.27 -2.97
CA THR A 28 0.45 9.30 -3.44
C THR A 28 1.13 8.00 -3.85
N GLU A 29 0.65 6.88 -3.31
CA GLU A 29 1.10 5.53 -3.62
C GLU A 29 -0.06 4.71 -4.19
N ASN A 30 0.19 3.96 -5.26
CA ASN A 30 -0.79 3.04 -5.84
C ASN A 30 -0.40 1.59 -5.53
N ARG A 31 -1.38 0.79 -5.10
CA ARG A 31 -1.21 -0.63 -4.79
C ARG A 31 -2.32 -1.45 -5.45
N SER A 32 -1.95 -2.50 -6.16
CA SER A 32 -2.88 -3.48 -6.72
C SER A 32 -2.84 -4.75 -5.87
N LEU A 33 -4.01 -5.20 -5.42
CA LEU A 33 -4.16 -6.34 -4.50
C LEU A 33 -5.31 -7.23 -4.96
N THR A 34 -5.26 -8.51 -4.59
CA THR A 34 -6.36 -9.46 -4.77
C THR A 34 -7.03 -9.71 -3.43
N ALA A 35 -8.36 -9.78 -3.43
CA ALA A 35 -9.17 -10.13 -2.27
C ALA A 35 -10.12 -11.27 -2.65
N VAL A 36 -10.44 -12.15 -1.70
CA VAL A 36 -11.47 -13.18 -1.89
C VAL A 36 -12.82 -12.63 -1.43
N SER A 37 -13.87 -12.94 -2.17
CA SER A 37 -15.22 -12.43 -1.90
C SER A 37 -15.67 -12.79 -0.49
N ALA A 38 -16.20 -11.79 0.25
CA ALA A 38 -16.60 -11.88 1.66
C ALA A 38 -15.49 -12.25 2.66
N GLU A 39 -14.24 -12.42 2.23
CA GLU A 39 -13.13 -12.66 3.15
C GLU A 39 -12.46 -11.36 3.60
N ARG A 40 -12.06 -11.33 4.87
CA ARG A 40 -11.34 -10.19 5.44
C ARG A 40 -9.88 -10.22 4.97
N THR A 41 -9.57 -9.37 4.01
CA THR A 41 -8.23 -9.25 3.40
C THR A 41 -7.45 -8.12 4.06
N ARG A 42 -6.21 -8.39 4.48
CA ARG A 42 -5.30 -7.36 4.99
C ARG A 42 -4.66 -6.60 3.83
N LEU A 43 -5.04 -5.34 3.64
CA LEU A 43 -4.53 -4.53 2.52
C LEU A 43 -3.21 -3.84 2.83
N GLY A 44 -3.01 -3.43 4.08
CA GLY A 44 -1.85 -2.65 4.48
C GLY A 44 -1.66 -2.57 5.99
N GLN A 45 -0.47 -2.15 6.36
CA GLN A 45 -0.08 -1.88 7.74
C GLN A 45 0.86 -0.67 7.73
N THR A 46 0.76 0.16 8.77
CA THR A 46 1.66 1.29 8.99
C THR A 46 2.05 1.41 10.45
N TRP A 47 3.30 1.78 10.69
CA TRP A 47 3.92 2.02 11.99
C TRP A 47 4.95 3.13 11.83
N HIS A 48 5.37 3.72 12.96
CA HIS A 48 6.37 4.77 12.93
C HIS A 48 7.36 4.59 14.09
N LEU A 49 8.60 4.24 13.73
CA LEU A 49 9.69 4.04 14.68
C LEU A 49 10.74 5.13 14.52
N LYS A 50 11.34 5.51 15.65
CA LYS A 50 12.55 6.34 15.69
C LYS A 50 13.78 5.51 15.30
N ALA A 51 14.91 6.19 15.12
CA ALA A 51 16.18 5.54 14.79
C ALA A 51 16.71 4.63 15.91
N ASP A 52 16.25 4.77 17.15
CA ASP A 52 16.56 3.87 18.28
C ASP A 52 15.56 2.71 18.41
N CYS A 53 14.67 2.54 17.43
CA CYS A 53 13.58 1.56 17.39
C CYS A 53 12.48 1.76 18.45
N SER A 54 12.51 2.85 19.22
CA SER A 54 11.38 3.26 20.05
C SER A 54 10.22 3.75 19.19
N GLN A 55 9.00 3.62 19.69
CA GLN A 55 7.80 4.13 19.04
C GLN A 55 7.89 5.66 18.90
N SER A 56 7.62 6.16 17.70
CA SER A 56 7.35 7.59 17.44
C SER A 56 5.85 7.84 17.67
N THR A 57 5.21 8.70 16.87
CA THR A 57 3.75 8.84 16.89
C THR A 57 3.09 7.63 16.24
N ARG A 58 2.03 7.07 16.83
CA ARG A 58 1.19 6.10 16.11
C ARG A 58 0.59 6.79 14.87
N PRO A 59 0.76 6.26 13.66
CA PRO A 59 0.18 6.89 12.47
C PRO A 59 -1.33 7.06 12.60
N ASN A 60 -1.86 8.20 12.14
CA ASN A 60 -3.29 8.36 11.94
C ASN A 60 -3.66 7.87 10.54
N VAL A 61 -4.72 7.07 10.46
CA VAL A 61 -5.21 6.51 9.20
C VAL A 61 -6.69 6.84 9.08
N ARG A 62 -7.09 7.47 7.97
CA ARG A 62 -8.49 7.81 7.67
C ARG A 62 -8.86 7.50 6.24
N THR A 63 -10.08 7.03 6.03
CA THR A 63 -10.64 6.81 4.69
C THR A 63 -10.87 8.16 3.99
N LEU A 64 -10.40 8.27 2.74
CA LEU A 64 -10.71 9.39 1.85
C LEU A 64 -11.84 9.04 0.88
N SER A 65 -11.77 7.83 0.32
CA SER A 65 -12.78 7.29 -0.58
C SER A 65 -13.03 5.84 -0.18
N PRO A 66 -14.25 5.49 0.27
CA PRO A 66 -14.59 4.10 0.57
C PRO A 66 -14.68 3.26 -0.72
N PRO A 67 -14.54 1.93 -0.60
CA PRO A 67 -14.85 0.99 -1.68
C PRO A 67 -16.33 1.05 -2.07
N ALA A 68 -16.61 0.78 -3.35
CA ALA A 68 -17.99 0.75 -3.85
C ALA A 68 -18.68 -0.60 -3.54
N HIS A 69 -17.91 -1.67 -3.40
CA HIS A 69 -18.42 -3.03 -3.29
C HIS A 69 -17.93 -3.76 -2.04
N GLY A 70 -17.64 -3.02 -0.96
CA GLY A 70 -17.17 -3.58 0.28
C GLY A 70 -17.10 -2.55 1.41
N LYS A 71 -16.29 -2.87 2.42
CA LYS A 71 -15.97 -1.97 3.53
C LYS A 71 -14.49 -2.01 3.86
N LEU A 72 -13.99 -0.90 4.40
CA LEU A 72 -12.68 -0.85 5.05
C LEU A 72 -12.85 -0.86 6.56
N GLU A 73 -11.96 -1.57 7.23
CA GLU A 73 -11.82 -1.53 8.69
C GLU A 73 -10.38 -1.13 9.03
N ILE A 74 -10.24 -0.02 9.75
CA ILE A 74 -8.95 0.52 10.18
C ILE A 74 -8.84 0.27 11.68
N VAL A 75 -7.90 -0.57 12.08
CA VAL A 75 -7.80 -1.03 13.48
C VAL A 75 -6.40 -0.82 14.04
N PRO A 76 -6.28 -0.40 15.32
CA PRO A 76 -5.00 -0.34 16.01
C PRO A 76 -4.52 -1.74 16.39
N GLU A 77 -3.30 -2.10 16.01
CA GLU A 77 -2.69 -3.39 16.34
C GLU A 77 -1.19 -3.26 16.62
N GLU A 78 -0.60 -4.29 17.23
CA GLU A 78 0.86 -4.45 17.28
C GLU A 78 1.37 -5.06 15.97
N ILE A 79 2.23 -4.33 15.28
CA ILE A 79 2.77 -4.72 13.98
C ILE A 79 4.25 -5.05 14.12
N VAL A 80 4.68 -6.16 13.49
CA VAL A 80 6.10 -6.46 13.32
C VAL A 80 6.66 -5.54 12.23
N ALA A 81 7.53 -4.62 12.63
CA ALA A 81 8.14 -3.65 11.74
C ALA A 81 9.08 -4.32 10.72
N ASN A 82 8.95 -3.94 9.45
CA ASN A 82 9.89 -4.31 8.38
C ASN A 82 10.58 -3.05 7.78
N SER A 83 11.19 -2.25 8.66
CA SER A 83 11.78 -0.97 8.28
C SER A 83 12.98 -1.13 7.35
N LYS A 84 12.86 -0.61 6.11
CA LYS A 84 14.00 -0.48 5.19
C LYS A 84 14.94 0.67 5.58
N LYS A 85 14.39 1.74 6.17
CA LYS A 85 15.16 2.93 6.60
C LYS A 85 16.03 2.64 7.81
N PHE A 86 15.54 1.79 8.72
CA PHE A 86 16.25 1.37 9.93
C PHE A 86 16.27 -0.17 10.01
N PRO A 87 17.15 -0.84 9.27
CA PRO A 87 17.17 -2.31 9.21
C PRO A 87 17.30 -2.99 10.58
N LYS A 88 18.02 -2.36 11.52
CA LYS A 88 18.15 -2.84 12.92
C LYS A 88 16.83 -2.91 13.69
N CYS A 89 15.78 -2.24 13.21
CA CYS A 89 14.45 -2.28 13.81
C CYS A 89 13.54 -3.34 13.16
N ALA A 90 14.04 -4.10 12.19
CA ALA A 90 13.28 -5.22 11.63
C ALA A 90 12.97 -6.25 12.74
N GLY A 91 11.72 -6.70 12.81
CA GLY A 91 11.28 -7.66 13.83
C GLY A 91 10.77 -7.03 15.13
N VAL A 92 10.96 -5.72 15.35
CA VAL A 92 10.41 -5.01 16.51
C VAL A 92 8.89 -4.92 16.39
N LYS A 93 8.17 -5.23 17.48
CA LYS A 93 6.73 -4.97 17.58
C LYS A 93 6.50 -3.49 17.87
N ALA A 94 5.65 -2.86 17.06
CA ALA A 94 5.35 -1.45 17.15
C ALA A 94 3.84 -1.22 17.14
N PRO A 95 3.29 -0.35 18.01
CA PRO A 95 1.93 0.13 17.87
C PRO A 95 1.73 0.79 16.50
N GLY A 96 0.76 0.29 15.74
CA GLY A 96 0.45 0.84 14.43
C GLY A 96 -1.02 0.69 14.07
N MET A 97 -1.31 0.78 12.78
CA MET A 97 -2.63 0.66 12.20
C MET A 97 -2.62 -0.37 11.08
N ILE A 98 -3.63 -1.24 11.04
CA ILE A 98 -3.87 -2.17 9.94
C ILE A 98 -5.14 -1.75 9.20
N VAL A 99 -5.10 -1.86 7.87
CA VAL A 99 -6.26 -1.64 7.00
C VAL A 99 -6.72 -2.98 6.46
N TYR A 100 -7.93 -3.36 6.81
CA TYR A 100 -8.63 -4.53 6.28
C TYR A 100 -9.69 -4.12 5.28
N TYR A 101 -9.97 -5.02 4.34
CA TYR A 101 -11.07 -4.93 3.39
C TYR A 101 -11.91 -6.19 3.44
N THR A 102 -13.22 -6.03 3.23
CA THR A 102 -14.14 -7.15 3.01
C THR A 102 -15.15 -6.71 1.95
N SER A 103 -15.25 -7.47 0.86
CA SER A 103 -16.26 -7.19 -0.16
C SER A 103 -17.66 -7.54 0.32
N ALA A 104 -18.69 -7.05 -0.37
CA ALA A 104 -20.02 -7.60 -0.28
C ALA A 104 -20.00 -9.08 -0.69
N ALA A 105 -20.87 -9.89 -0.06
CA ALA A 105 -20.94 -11.31 -0.35
C ALA A 105 -21.35 -11.56 -1.81
N GLY A 106 -20.58 -12.42 -2.49
CA GLY A 106 -20.81 -12.77 -3.89
C GLY A 106 -20.34 -11.72 -4.90
N TYR A 107 -19.81 -10.57 -4.45
CA TYR A 107 -19.20 -9.62 -5.36
C TYR A 107 -17.89 -10.17 -5.92
N ILE A 108 -17.73 -10.06 -7.24
CA ILE A 108 -16.55 -10.46 -8.01
C ILE A 108 -16.30 -9.33 -9.01
N GLY A 109 -15.07 -8.83 -9.08
CA GLY A 109 -14.72 -7.72 -9.96
C GLY A 109 -13.82 -6.66 -9.30
N PRO A 110 -13.59 -5.56 -10.02
CA PRO A 110 -12.69 -4.50 -9.57
C PRO A 110 -13.35 -3.59 -8.52
N ASP A 111 -12.65 -3.36 -7.41
CA ASP A 111 -13.03 -2.37 -6.41
C ASP A 111 -11.88 -1.41 -6.16
N LYS A 112 -12.15 -0.27 -5.51
CA LYS A 112 -11.13 0.76 -5.28
C LYS A 112 -11.39 1.50 -3.98
N ALA A 113 -10.36 1.66 -3.16
CA ALA A 113 -10.43 2.49 -1.97
C ALA A 113 -9.19 3.37 -1.82
N THR A 114 -9.36 4.53 -1.18
CA THR A 114 -8.26 5.44 -0.88
C THR A 114 -8.28 5.80 0.60
N TYR A 115 -7.12 5.72 1.25
CA TYR A 115 -6.94 6.24 2.61
C TYR A 115 -5.73 7.15 2.69
N ARG A 116 -5.70 7.95 3.75
CA ARG A 116 -4.59 8.84 4.09
C ARG A 116 -3.93 8.37 5.38
N GLU A 117 -2.61 8.33 5.36
CA GLU A 117 -1.74 8.17 6.51
C GLU A 117 -1.11 9.52 6.86
N SER A 118 -1.03 9.85 8.15
CA SER A 118 -0.18 10.94 8.64
C SER A 118 0.64 10.49 9.85
N TYR A 119 1.89 10.93 9.90
CA TYR A 119 2.91 10.39 10.81
C TYR A 119 3.31 11.36 11.93
N GLY A 120 2.78 12.59 11.92
CA GLY A 120 3.05 13.63 12.92
C GLY A 120 4.38 14.39 12.75
N ASP A 121 5.17 14.03 11.74
CA ASP A 121 6.48 14.62 11.41
C ASP A 121 6.46 15.36 10.06
N GLY A 122 5.26 15.72 9.58
CA GLY A 122 5.05 16.34 8.27
C GLY A 122 4.93 15.33 7.12
N VAL A 123 5.20 14.04 7.34
CA VAL A 123 4.96 13.01 6.32
C VAL A 123 3.47 12.69 6.25
N VAL A 124 2.90 12.86 5.05
CA VAL A 124 1.52 12.53 4.72
C VAL A 124 1.50 11.70 3.44
N ARG A 125 0.75 10.60 3.45
CA ARG A 125 0.65 9.69 2.31
C ARG A 125 -0.80 9.38 1.98
N ASP A 126 -1.17 9.50 0.72
CA ASP A 126 -2.38 8.91 0.18
C ASP A 126 -2.04 7.55 -0.43
N VAL A 127 -2.79 6.52 -0.07
CA VAL A 127 -2.62 5.19 -0.63
C VAL A 127 -3.90 4.78 -1.31
N ILE A 128 -3.78 4.51 -2.61
CA ILE A 128 -4.86 4.10 -3.48
C ILE A 128 -4.74 2.58 -3.67
N PHE A 129 -5.73 1.85 -3.18
CA PHE A 129 -5.87 0.42 -3.41
C PHE A 129 -6.75 0.18 -4.64
N GLY A 130 -6.20 -0.47 -5.66
CA GLY A 130 -6.95 -1.18 -6.68
C GLY A 130 -7.12 -2.64 -6.24
N LEU A 131 -8.35 -3.10 -6.16
CA LEU A 131 -8.71 -4.42 -5.66
C LEU A 131 -9.26 -5.26 -6.81
N ASN A 132 -8.74 -6.47 -6.99
CA ASN A 132 -9.35 -7.49 -7.83
C ASN A 132 -10.03 -8.52 -6.92
N VAL A 133 -11.36 -8.49 -6.84
CA VAL A 133 -12.12 -9.43 -6.00
C VAL A 133 -12.41 -10.70 -6.78
N VAL A 134 -11.97 -11.83 -6.22
CA VAL A 134 -12.09 -13.17 -6.82
C VAL A 134 -12.93 -14.10 -5.94
N LYS A 135 -13.27 -15.26 -6.47
CA LYS A 135 -14.03 -16.29 -5.77
C LYS A 135 -13.16 -17.12 -4.84
#